data_AF-A0A4Z2FRL3-F1
#
_entry.id   AF-A0A4Z2FRL3-F1
#
_cell.length_a   1.000
_cell.length_b   1.000
_cell.length_c   1.000
_cell.angle_alpha   90.00
_cell.angle_beta   90.00
_cell.angle_gamma   90.00
#
_symmetry.space_group_name_H-M   'P 1'
#
loop_
_entity.id
_entity.type
_entity.pdbx_description
1 polymer ?
#
loop_
_entity_poly.entity_id
_entity_poly.type
_entity_poly.pdbx_seq_one_letter_code
_entity_poly.pdbx_strand_id
1 'polypeptide(L)'
;MLLWSLWSAILLLRPLEAAEENDHRAGCSTAVNDLVFIVDGSWSVGFSDFDTAKQWLVNITGQFDISSHYTQVAVIQYSDTPRLEIPLGKHQSGVKLIPAIQSIGYLGGNTQARPLLFFMCRADREVQEKTMNRVEM
;
A
#
# COMPACT_ATOMS: atom_id res chain seq x y z
N MET A 1 -57.74 -20.66 5.90
CA MET A 1 -57.38 -19.86 4.71
C MET A 1 -56.87 -18.45 5.04
N LEU A 2 -56.99 -17.95 6.27
CA LEU A 2 -56.48 -16.62 6.68
C LEU A 2 -55.06 -16.65 7.28
N LEU A 3 -54.53 -17.82 7.63
CA LEU A 3 -53.20 -17.96 8.22
C LEU A 3 -52.07 -17.88 7.17
N TRP A 4 -52.34 -18.29 5.93
CA TRP A 4 -51.38 -18.20 4.83
C TRP A 4 -51.17 -16.75 4.36
N SER A 5 -52.23 -15.94 4.37
CA SER A 5 -52.17 -14.52 4.05
C SER A 5 -51.38 -13.73 5.09
N LEU A 6 -51.50 -14.09 6.37
CA LEU A 6 -50.73 -13.47 7.46
C LEU A 6 -49.25 -13.85 7.41
N TRP A 7 -48.91 -15.09 7.05
CA TRP A 7 -47.51 -15.50 6.90
C TRP A 7 -46.82 -14.80 5.71
N SER A 8 -47.53 -14.62 4.60
CA SER A 8 -47.04 -13.84 3.45
C SER A 8 -46.87 -12.35 3.77
N ALA A 9 -47.77 -11.76 4.55
CA ALA A 9 -47.66 -10.37 4.98
C ALA A 9 -46.47 -10.14 5.94
N ILE A 10 -46.18 -11.09 6.83
CA ILE A 10 -45.01 -11.05 7.72
C ILE A 10 -43.69 -11.20 6.94
N LEU A 11 -43.70 -11.92 5.81
CA LEU A 11 -42.54 -11.99 4.91
C LEU A 11 -42.24 -10.66 4.21
N LEU A 12 -43.28 -9.86 3.93
CA LEU A 12 -43.20 -8.54 3.28
C LEU A 12 -43.02 -7.38 4.26
N LEU A 13 -43.29 -7.60 5.54
CA LEU A 13 -43.05 -6.67 6.66
C LEU A 13 -41.74 -6.95 7.41
N ARG A 14 -40.84 -7.75 6.84
CA ARG A 14 -39.44 -7.63 7.25
C ARG A 14 -39.05 -6.19 6.92
N PRO A 15 -38.48 -5.42 7.86
CA PRO A 15 -37.76 -4.24 7.48
C PRO A 15 -36.85 -4.68 6.34
N LEU A 16 -36.89 -3.97 5.23
CA LEU A 16 -35.70 -3.84 4.42
C LEU A 16 -34.72 -3.16 5.38
N GLU A 17 -34.10 -3.97 6.25
CA GLU A 17 -32.74 -3.73 6.67
C GLU A 17 -32.08 -3.53 5.32
N ALA A 18 -31.95 -2.24 4.96
CA ALA A 18 -30.91 -1.83 4.05
C ALA A 18 -29.75 -2.66 4.54
N ALA A 19 -29.34 -3.63 3.73
CA ALA A 19 -28.02 -4.18 3.91
C ALA A 19 -27.19 -2.91 3.91
N GLU A 20 -26.76 -2.50 5.11
CA GLU A 20 -25.59 -1.66 5.25
C GLU A 20 -24.65 -2.25 4.24
N GLU A 21 -24.25 -1.43 3.28
CA GLU A 21 -23.17 -1.72 2.37
C GLU A 21 -21.95 -1.93 3.27
N ASN A 22 -21.90 -3.13 3.85
CA ASN A 22 -20.77 -3.68 4.53
C ASN A 22 -19.83 -3.93 3.37
N ASP A 23 -19.06 -2.88 3.08
CA ASP A 23 -17.78 -2.91 2.43
C ASP A 23 -17.19 -4.30 2.65
N HIS A 24 -17.06 -5.05 1.57
CA HIS A 24 -16.43 -6.35 1.58
C HIS A 24 -14.96 -6.19 1.97
N ARG A 25 -14.71 -6.00 3.26
CA ARG A 25 -13.49 -6.35 3.96
C ARG A 25 -13.79 -7.40 5.03
N ALA A 26 -14.71 -8.31 4.71
CA ALA A 26 -14.93 -9.52 5.48
C ALA A 26 -13.70 -10.45 5.35
N GLY A 27 -12.77 -10.32 6.29
CA GLY A 27 -12.06 -11.45 6.88
C GLY A 27 -10.77 -11.92 6.23
N CYS A 28 -9.69 -11.19 6.47
CA CYS A 28 -8.48 -11.77 7.06
C CYS A 28 -7.89 -10.67 7.94
N SER A 29 -7.38 -10.99 9.14
CA SER A 29 -6.47 -10.08 9.87
C SER A 29 -5.53 -9.45 8.85
N THR A 30 -5.45 -8.12 8.79
CA THR A 30 -4.52 -7.42 7.89
C THR A 30 -3.14 -7.99 8.16
N ALA A 31 -2.68 -8.87 7.27
CA ALA A 31 -1.46 -9.60 7.52
C ALA A 31 -0.32 -8.60 7.67
N VAL A 32 0.65 -8.90 8.53
CA VAL A 32 1.87 -8.11 8.61
C VAL A 32 2.52 -8.18 7.23
N ASN A 33 2.58 -7.03 6.56
CA ASN A 33 3.06 -6.93 5.19
C ASN A 33 4.07 -5.79 5.11
N ASP A 34 5.17 -6.05 4.43
CA ASP A 34 6.16 -5.03 4.10
C ASP A 34 6.21 -4.85 2.59
N LEU A 35 5.80 -3.67 2.12
CA LEU A 35 5.80 -3.32 0.71
C LEU A 35 7.00 -2.43 0.42
N VAL A 36 7.85 -2.86 -0.51
CA VAL A 36 9.00 -2.06 -0.98
C VAL A 36 8.76 -1.70 -2.43
N PHE A 37 8.49 -0.42 -2.69
CA PHE A 37 8.37 0.09 -4.05
C PHE A 37 9.72 0.56 -4.56
N ILE A 38 10.04 0.19 -5.79
CA ILE A 38 11.20 0.70 -6.52
C ILE A 38 10.68 1.50 -7.72
N VAL A 39 11.17 2.73 -7.85
CA VAL A 39 10.70 3.67 -8.88
C VAL A 39 11.89 4.13 -9.71
N ASP A 40 11.73 4.08 -11.03
CA ASP A 40 12.71 4.63 -11.96
C ASP A 40 12.57 6.15 -12.04
N GLY A 41 13.61 6.87 -11.62
CA GLY A 41 13.72 8.32 -11.66
C GLY A 41 14.70 8.82 -12.71
N SER A 42 15.03 8.03 -13.73
CA SER A 42 16.00 8.38 -14.78
C SER A 42 15.42 9.30 -15.87
N TRP A 43 16.32 9.95 -16.63
CA TRP A 43 15.97 10.87 -17.72
C TRP A 43 15.10 10.27 -18.81
N SER A 44 15.22 8.96 -19.07
CA SER A 44 14.39 8.28 -20.07
C SER A 44 12.92 8.17 -19.66
N VAL A 45 12.61 8.23 -18.35
CA VAL A 45 11.23 8.29 -17.85
C VAL A 45 10.70 9.72 -17.99
N GLY A 46 11.49 10.70 -17.58
CA GLY A 46 11.05 12.10 -17.60
C GLY A 46 10.13 12.45 -16.43
N PHE A 47 9.97 13.75 -16.20
CA PHE A 47 9.25 14.26 -15.03
C PHE A 47 7.75 13.90 -15.01
N SER A 48 7.08 13.95 -16.17
CA SER A 48 5.64 13.68 -16.27
C SER A 48 5.29 12.24 -15.94
N ASP A 49 6.04 11.29 -16.50
CA ASP A 49 5.79 9.86 -16.26
C ASP A 49 6.22 9.47 -14.85
N PHE A 50 7.27 10.10 -14.30
CA PHE A 50 7.63 9.94 -12.91
C PHE A 50 6.52 10.42 -11.96
N ASP A 51 5.90 11.57 -12.23
CA ASP A 51 4.77 12.04 -11.42
C ASP A 51 3.56 11.10 -11.53
N THR A 52 3.31 10.56 -12.71
CA THR A 52 2.28 9.53 -12.93
C THR A 52 2.57 8.26 -12.10
N ALA A 53 3.83 7.81 -12.07
CA ALA A 53 4.24 6.69 -11.22
C ALA A 53 4.05 7.00 -9.72
N LYS A 54 4.36 8.22 -9.26
CA LYS A 54 4.09 8.65 -7.88
C LYS A 54 2.59 8.64 -7.56
N GLN A 55 1.74 9.10 -8.48
CA GLN A 55 0.29 9.07 -8.29
C GLN A 55 -0.22 7.63 -8.19
N TRP A 56 0.33 6.72 -9.00
CA TRP A 56 0.03 5.29 -8.89
C TRP A 56 0.44 4.72 -7.53
N LEU A 57 1.64 5.07 -7.02
CA LEU A 57 2.09 4.67 -5.69
C LEU A 57 1.18 5.17 -4.57
N VAL A 58 0.72 6.42 -4.66
CA VAL A 58 -0.23 6.98 -3.70
C VAL A 58 -1.55 6.20 -3.74
N ASN A 59 -2.07 5.92 -4.93
CA ASN A 59 -3.34 5.22 -5.09
C ASN A 59 -3.28 3.79 -4.54
N ILE A 60 -2.22 3.02 -4.87
CA ILE A 60 -2.07 1.65 -4.40
C ILE A 60 -1.82 1.62 -2.88
N THR A 61 -0.99 2.53 -2.36
CA THR A 61 -0.73 2.66 -0.92
C THR A 61 -1.99 2.98 -0.13
N GLY A 62 -2.89 3.79 -0.71
CA GLY A 62 -4.17 4.16 -0.10
C GLY A 62 -5.14 2.98 0.08
N GLN A 63 -4.89 1.83 -0.54
CA GLN A 63 -5.71 0.62 -0.37
C GLN A 63 -5.29 -0.23 0.84
N PHE A 64 -4.11 0.04 1.42
CA PHE A 64 -3.58 -0.71 2.55
C PHE A 64 -3.81 0.02 3.88
N ASP A 65 -3.98 -0.75 4.95
CA ASP A 65 -3.96 -0.23 6.31
C ASP A 65 -2.51 -0.03 6.78
N ILE A 66 -2.04 1.21 6.65
CA ILE A 66 -0.66 1.60 6.97
C ILE A 66 -0.53 1.81 8.47
N SER A 67 0.22 0.92 9.13
CA SER A 67 0.41 0.91 10.57
C SER A 67 1.69 0.16 10.94
N SER A 68 2.20 0.39 12.15
CA SER A 68 3.30 -0.42 12.71
C SER A 68 2.92 -1.90 12.84
N HIS A 69 1.64 -2.21 13.04
CA HIS A 69 1.13 -3.56 13.27
C HIS A 69 0.68 -4.29 11.99
N TYR A 70 0.51 -3.56 10.89
CA TYR A 70 -0.03 -4.10 9.65
C TYR A 70 0.94 -3.82 8.50
N THR A 71 0.53 -3.01 7.53
CA THR A 71 1.34 -2.72 6.35
C THR A 71 2.33 -1.60 6.65
N GLN A 72 3.60 -1.81 6.37
CA GLN A 72 4.57 -0.72 6.22
C GLN A 72 5.03 -0.64 4.78
N VAL A 73 5.41 0.57 4.39
CA VAL A 73 5.85 0.86 3.03
C VAL A 73 7.24 1.49 3.07
N ALA A 74 8.10 1.03 2.18
CA ALA A 74 9.35 1.68 1.81
C ALA A 74 9.31 2.10 0.34
N VAL A 75 10.02 3.18 0.01
CA VAL A 75 10.14 3.67 -1.36
C VAL A 75 11.61 3.93 -1.67
N ILE A 76 12.08 3.28 -2.72
CA ILE A 76 13.41 3.44 -3.29
C ILE A 76 13.24 4.06 -4.66
N GLN A 77 13.96 5.15 -4.91
CA GLN A 77 14.08 5.73 -6.24
C GLN A 77 15.45 5.34 -6.82
N TYR A 78 15.54 4.97 -8.09
CA TYR A 78 16.83 4.75 -8.74
C TYR A 78 16.96 5.56 -10.02
N SER A 79 18.17 6.05 -10.25
CA SER A 79 18.62 6.53 -11.56
C SER A 79 20.06 6.07 -11.77
N ASP A 80 21.05 6.95 -11.64
CA ASP A 80 22.47 6.59 -11.65
C ASP A 80 22.83 5.80 -10.37
N THR A 81 22.22 6.18 -9.24
CA THR A 81 22.39 5.52 -7.95
C THR A 81 21.03 5.34 -7.27
N PRO A 82 20.81 4.22 -6.54
CA PRO A 82 19.60 4.02 -5.78
C PRO A 82 19.61 4.90 -4.52
N ARG A 83 18.45 5.49 -4.20
CA ARG A 83 18.21 6.32 -3.03
C ARG A 83 17.00 5.80 -2.26
N LEU A 84 17.18 5.58 -0.96
CA LEU A 84 16.08 5.27 -0.06
C LEU A 84 15.34 6.55 0.31
N GLU A 85 14.21 6.81 -0.34
CA GLU A 85 13.40 8.00 -0.11
C GLU A 85 12.57 7.85 1.18
N ILE A 86 12.00 6.65 1.37
CA ILE A 86 11.21 6.31 2.54
C ILE A 86 11.71 4.98 3.08
N PRO A 87 12.42 4.98 4.22
CA PRO A 87 12.74 3.77 4.96
C PRO A 87 11.50 3.04 5.45
N LEU A 88 11.57 1.71 5.46
CA LEU A 88 10.49 0.86 5.97
C LEU A 88 10.15 1.22 7.42
N GLY A 89 8.87 1.40 7.73
CA GLY A 89 8.39 1.74 9.07
C GLY A 89 8.62 3.18 9.54
N LYS A 90 9.15 4.06 8.69
CA LYS A 90 9.26 5.50 8.99
C LYS A 90 7.88 6.15 9.20
N HIS A 91 6.89 5.74 8.42
CA HIS A 91 5.53 6.23 8.52
C HIS A 91 4.58 5.09 8.90
N GLN A 92 3.81 5.30 9.97
CA GLN A 92 2.88 4.33 10.55
C GLN A 92 1.42 4.77 10.33
N SER A 93 1.18 5.63 9.34
CA SER A 93 -0.14 6.13 8.99
C SER A 93 -0.14 6.61 7.55
N GLY A 94 -1.18 6.23 6.80
CA GLY A 94 -1.39 6.67 5.42
C GLY A 94 -1.44 8.20 5.31
N VAL A 95 -1.98 8.89 6.32
CA VAL A 95 -2.05 10.35 6.39
C VAL A 95 -0.67 11.02 6.36
N LYS A 96 0.36 10.35 6.90
CA LYS A 96 1.75 10.85 6.87
C LYS A 96 2.53 10.29 5.69
N LEU A 97 2.24 9.06 5.28
CA LEU A 97 2.95 8.38 4.20
C LEU A 97 2.62 8.98 2.83
N ILE A 98 1.34 9.27 2.55
CA ILE A 98 0.90 9.78 1.25
C ILE A 98 1.59 11.12 0.89
N PRO A 99 1.58 12.15 1.76
CA PRO A 99 2.32 13.39 1.49
C PRO A 99 3.82 13.17 1.35
N ALA A 100 4.39 12.22 2.09
CA ALA A 100 5.81 11.88 1.98
C ALA A 100 6.14 11.31 0.59
N ILE A 101 5.32 10.41 0.06
CA ILE A 101 5.46 9.88 -1.31
C ILE A 101 5.34 11.01 -2.35
N GLN A 102 4.36 11.89 -2.20
CA GLN A 102 4.16 13.02 -3.12
C GLN A 102 5.35 13.98 -3.14
N SER A 103 6.00 14.18 -1.98
CA SER A 103 7.16 15.05 -1.83
C SER A 103 8.46 14.50 -2.44
N ILE A 104 8.46 13.24 -2.93
CA ILE A 104 9.63 12.66 -3.58
C ILE A 104 9.93 13.45 -4.86
N GLY A 105 11.15 13.98 -4.91
CA GLY A 105 11.68 14.72 -6.05
C GLY A 105 12.24 13.78 -7.12
N TYR A 106 11.99 14.13 -8.38
CA TYR A 106 12.56 13.44 -9.53
C TYR A 106 14.09 13.62 -9.59
N LEU A 107 14.85 12.53 -9.63
CA LEU A 107 16.32 12.60 -9.66
C LEU A 107 16.86 13.02 -11.03
N GLY A 108 16.31 12.47 -12.11
CA GLY A 108 16.98 12.46 -13.41
C GLY A 108 18.28 11.63 -13.39
N GLY A 109 19.08 11.76 -14.44
CA GLY A 109 20.32 11.00 -14.63
C GLY A 109 20.13 9.78 -15.54
N ASN A 110 21.15 8.92 -15.65
CA ASN A 110 21.04 7.71 -16.47
C ASN A 110 20.30 6.61 -15.71
N THR A 111 20.01 5.50 -16.41
CA THR A 111 19.39 4.32 -15.81
C THR A 111 20.47 3.28 -15.49
N GLN A 112 20.74 3.02 -14.21
CA GLN A 112 21.67 1.97 -13.79
C GLN A 112 21.01 0.89 -12.93
N ALA A 113 20.61 -0.22 -13.56
CA ALA A 113 19.96 -1.35 -12.87
C ALA A 113 20.92 -2.15 -11.96
N ARG A 114 22.22 -2.19 -12.29
CA ARG A 114 23.22 -2.97 -11.52
C ARG A 114 23.36 -2.47 -10.07
N PRO A 115 23.62 -1.17 -9.81
CA PRO A 115 23.65 -0.63 -8.45
C PRO A 115 22.36 -0.89 -7.67
N LEU A 116 21.19 -0.78 -8.32
CA LEU A 116 19.90 -1.09 -7.71
C LEU A 116 19.83 -2.55 -7.22
N LEU A 117 20.23 -3.52 -8.04
CA LEU A 117 20.20 -4.92 -7.65
C LEU A 117 21.07 -5.18 -6.41
N PHE A 118 22.29 -4.64 -6.38
CA PHE A 118 23.17 -4.76 -5.22
C PHE A 118 22.59 -4.09 -3.97
N PHE A 119 21.97 -2.92 -4.13
CA PHE A 119 21.27 -2.25 -3.04
C PHE A 119 20.15 -3.11 -2.49
N MET A 120 19.32 -3.70 -3.36
CA MET A 120 18.21 -4.55 -2.96
C MET A 120 18.69 -5.83 -2.27
N CYS A 121 19.69 -6.52 -2.81
CA CYS A 121 20.26 -7.71 -2.17
C CYS A 121 20.77 -7.43 -0.75
N ARG A 122 21.25 -6.21 -0.48
CA ARG A 122 21.67 -5.81 0.87
C ARG A 122 20.47 -5.48 1.76
N ALA A 123 19.46 -4.79 1.22
CA ALA A 123 18.27 -4.37 1.95
C ALA A 123 17.33 -5.54 2.30
N ASP A 124 17.31 -6.60 1.49
CA ASP A 124 16.40 -7.76 1.67
C ASP A 124 16.51 -8.37 3.08
N ARG A 125 17.73 -8.60 3.58
CA ARG A 125 17.94 -9.12 4.94
C ARG A 125 17.32 -8.21 6.01
N GLU A 126 17.48 -6.89 5.88
CA GLU A 126 16.96 -5.93 6.85
C GLU A 126 15.43 -5.89 6.83
N VAL A 127 14.83 -5.96 5.64
CA VAL A 127 13.38 -6.04 5.48
C VAL A 127 12.86 -7.33 6.15
N GLN A 128 13.43 -8.49 5.82
CA GLN A 128 13.01 -9.79 6.38
C GLN A 128 13.12 -9.83 7.91
N GLU A 129 14.23 -9.35 8.48
CA GLU A 129 14.42 -9.28 9.92
C GLU A 129 13.36 -8.39 10.59
N LYS A 130 13.07 -7.23 9.98
CA LYS A 130 12.06 -6.31 10.49
C LYS A 130 10.63 -6.84 10.37
N THR A 131 10.33 -7.61 9.31
CA THR A 131 9.04 -8.30 9.16
C THR A 131 8.91 -9.38 10.24
N MET A 132 9.92 -10.24 10.40
CA MET A 132 9.91 -11.35 11.37
C MET A 132 9.66 -10.85 12.79
N ASN A 133 10.39 -9.82 13.21
CA ASN A 133 10.25 -9.22 14.54
C ASN A 133 8.84 -8.69 14.84
N ARG A 134 7.99 -8.47 13.82
CA ARG A 134 6.60 -8.03 14.02
C ARG A 134 5.57 -9.13 13.92
N VAL A 135 5.92 -10.27 13.31
CA VAL A 135 5.06 -11.45 13.27
C VAL A 135 5.12 -12.21 14.61
N GLU A 136 6.25 -12.12 15.31
CA GLU A 136 6.47 -12.79 16.60
C GLU A 136 5.95 -12.01 17.84
N MET A 137 5.32 -10.84 17.65
CA MET A 137 4.78 -9.98 18.72
C MET A 137 3.28 -10.10 18.94
#